data_AF-A0A2A5H113-F1
#
_entry.id   AF-A0A2A5H113-F1
#
_cell.length_a   1.000
_cell.length_b   1.000
_cell.length_c   1.000
_cell.angle_alpha   90.00
_cell.angle_beta   90.00
_cell.angle_gamma   90.00
#
_symmetry.space_group_name_H-M   'P 1'
#
loop_
_entity.id
_entity.type
_entity.pdbx_description
1 polymer ?
#
loop_
_entity_poly.entity_id
_entity_poly.type
_entity_poly.pdbx_seq_one_letter_code
_entity_poly.pdbx_strand_id
1 'polypeptide(L)'
;MDKPLKSRSSLIVIRHSTRNQQGLTLVEVIIAISIMALIAVISYEALDVTSASREVIERKVKEIERLDRVWMLIEGDMRHVVGASRKPSGRGDPIPAMTMDAGDTYWLTLLRGGYANPLNLPRSELIRVGYRLEDETLWRDSWTDVGNPDIELAKKQKLIKGVTEVMVRAMPRLG
;
A
#
# COMPACT_ATOMS: atom_id res chain seq x y z
N MET A 1 -36.56 -112.30 13.69
CA MET A 1 -36.16 -111.62 12.44
C MET A 1 -35.58 -110.29 12.85
N ASP A 2 -34.28 -110.13 12.57
CA ASP A 2 -33.37 -109.16 13.15
C ASP A 2 -33.30 -107.85 12.36
N LYS A 3 -32.74 -106.81 13.00
CA LYS A 3 -32.15 -105.55 12.48
C LYS A 3 -33.04 -104.32 12.22
N PRO A 4 -32.45 -103.09 12.30
CA PRO A 4 -31.35 -102.66 13.19
C PRO A 4 -31.55 -101.25 13.81
N LEU A 5 -30.86 -101.00 14.92
CA LEU A 5 -30.62 -99.65 15.44
C LEU A 5 -29.80 -98.84 14.41
N LYS A 6 -30.35 -97.71 13.95
CA LYS A 6 -29.64 -96.73 13.11
C LYS A 6 -28.98 -95.67 13.99
N SER A 7 -27.66 -95.60 13.83
CA SER A 7 -26.68 -94.63 14.33
C SER A 7 -27.21 -93.19 14.44
N ARG A 8 -26.99 -92.55 15.60
CA ARG A 8 -27.20 -91.12 15.83
C ARG A 8 -25.94 -90.35 15.44
N SER A 9 -25.92 -89.79 14.24
CA SER A 9 -24.92 -88.81 13.81
C SER A 9 -25.21 -87.47 14.48
N SER A 10 -24.34 -87.03 15.40
CA SER A 10 -24.39 -85.71 16.03
C SER A 10 -23.94 -84.63 15.03
N LEU A 11 -24.89 -83.82 14.57
CA LEU A 11 -24.63 -82.64 13.75
C LEU A 11 -24.15 -81.48 14.65
N ILE A 12 -22.94 -80.99 14.40
CA ILE A 12 -22.43 -79.74 15.00
C ILE A 12 -23.13 -78.57 14.30
N VAL A 13 -23.91 -77.80 15.05
CA VAL A 13 -24.57 -76.59 14.56
C VAL A 13 -23.67 -75.38 14.81
N ILE A 14 -23.06 -74.84 13.77
CA ILE A 14 -22.34 -73.57 13.82
C ILE A 14 -23.38 -72.44 13.79
N ARG A 15 -23.63 -71.80 14.94
CA ARG A 15 -24.48 -70.60 15.00
C ARG A 15 -23.70 -69.39 14.51
N HIS A 16 -24.10 -68.81 13.37
CA HIS A 16 -23.66 -67.48 12.97
C HIS A 16 -24.33 -66.44 13.87
N SER A 17 -23.53 -65.68 14.61
CA SER A 17 -23.99 -64.50 15.34
C SER A 17 -24.30 -63.40 14.33
N THR A 18 -25.58 -63.21 14.01
CA THR A 18 -26.02 -62.07 13.21
C THR A 18 -25.93 -60.83 14.09
N ARG A 19 -24.85 -60.06 13.95
CA ARG A 19 -24.79 -58.69 14.47
C ARG A 19 -25.93 -57.90 13.81
N ASN A 20 -26.86 -57.43 14.63
CA ASN A 20 -27.99 -56.63 14.18
C ASN A 20 -27.46 -55.31 13.62
N GLN A 21 -27.56 -55.09 12.31
CA GLN A 21 -27.26 -53.80 11.69
C GLN A 21 -28.33 -52.81 12.15
N GLN A 22 -27.96 -51.93 13.08
CA GLN A 22 -28.79 -50.77 13.45
C GLN A 22 -28.61 -49.70 12.37
N GLY A 23 -29.69 -49.41 11.63
CA GLY A 23 -29.70 -48.32 10.66
C GLY A 23 -29.78 -46.95 11.36
N LEU A 24 -29.31 -45.91 10.67
CA LEU A 24 -29.44 -44.53 11.13
C LEU A 24 -30.92 -44.16 11.28
N THR A 25 -31.25 -43.49 12.38
CA THR A 25 -32.60 -42.95 12.56
C THR A 25 -32.77 -41.66 11.77
N LEU A 26 -34.02 -41.32 11.44
CA LEU A 26 -34.34 -40.03 10.82
C LEU A 26 -33.81 -38.85 11.64
N VAL A 27 -33.94 -38.95 12.97
CA VAL A 27 -33.47 -37.93 13.93
C VAL A 27 -31.96 -37.75 13.84
N GLU A 28 -31.21 -38.84 13.69
CA GLU A 28 -29.75 -38.81 13.61
C GLU A 28 -29.24 -38.12 12.33
N VAL A 29 -29.90 -38.39 11.19
CA VAL A 29 -29.60 -37.70 9.92
C VAL A 29 -29.95 -36.22 10.01
N ILE A 30 -31.08 -35.86 10.61
CA ILE A 30 -31.48 -34.45 10.79
C ILE A 30 -30.49 -33.72 11.70
N ILE A 31 -30.05 -34.32 12.80
CA ILE A 31 -29.04 -33.74 13.70
C ILE A 31 -27.72 -33.55 12.94
N ALA A 32 -27.27 -34.56 12.19
CA ALA A 32 -26.04 -34.46 11.39
C ALA A 32 -26.09 -33.32 10.38
N ILE A 33 -27.19 -33.18 9.63
CA ILE A 33 -27.38 -32.10 8.66
C ILE A 33 -27.47 -30.74 9.37
N SER A 34 -28.13 -30.66 10.52
CA SER A 34 -28.27 -29.42 11.29
C SER A 34 -26.92 -28.91 11.79
N ILE A 35 -26.08 -29.81 12.32
CA ILE A 35 -24.72 -29.48 12.75
C ILE A 35 -23.86 -29.07 11.55
N MET A 36 -23.93 -29.80 10.44
CA MET A 36 -23.20 -29.44 9.23
C MET A 36 -23.60 -28.07 8.68
N ALA A 37 -24.90 -27.77 8.63
CA ALA A 37 -25.40 -26.47 8.20
C ALA A 37 -24.91 -25.33 9.11
N LEU A 38 -24.91 -25.55 10.43
CA LEU A 38 -24.39 -24.57 11.39
C LEU A 38 -22.89 -24.31 11.20
N ILE A 39 -22.09 -25.37 11.05
CA ILE A 39 -20.64 -25.25 10.80
C ILE A 39 -20.38 -24.50 9.48
N ALA A 40 -21.15 -24.78 8.44
CA ALA A 40 -21.02 -24.12 7.14
C ALA A 40 -21.29 -22.61 7.25
N VAL A 41 -22.33 -22.19 7.99
CA VAL A 41 -22.64 -20.77 8.23
C VAL A 41 -21.51 -20.08 8.99
N ILE A 42 -21.02 -20.67 10.09
CA ILE A 42 -19.92 -20.10 10.88
C ILE A 42 -18.64 -19.96 10.02
N SER A 43 -18.36 -20.95 9.19
CA SER A 43 -17.18 -20.93 8.30
C SER A 43 -17.29 -19.82 7.26
N TYR A 44 -18.49 -19.60 6.72
CA TYR A 44 -18.75 -18.54 5.76
C TYR A 44 -18.59 -17.15 6.39
N GLU A 45 -19.12 -16.94 7.60
CA GLU A 45 -18.96 -15.68 8.34
C GLU A 45 -17.49 -15.36 8.63
N ALA A 46 -16.70 -16.36 9.03
CA ALA A 46 -15.27 -16.18 9.27
C ALA A 46 -14.51 -15.71 8.02
N LEU A 47 -14.87 -16.23 6.84
CA LEU A 47 -14.30 -15.81 5.56
C LEU A 47 -14.72 -14.38 5.19
N ASP A 48 -15.97 -14.02 5.47
CA ASP A 48 -16.49 -12.68 5.16
C ASP A 48 -15.83 -11.61 6.04
N VAL A 49 -15.69 -11.86 7.35
CA VAL A 49 -14.96 -10.99 8.29
C VAL A 49 -13.50 -10.81 7.86
N THR A 50 -12.84 -11.88 7.41
CA THR A 50 -11.45 -11.81 6.92
C THR A 50 -11.35 -11.00 5.64
N SER A 51 -12.32 -11.14 4.73
CA SER A 51 -12.37 -10.41 3.47
C SER A 51 -12.58 -8.92 3.68
N ALA A 52 -13.52 -8.54 4.56
CA ALA A 52 -13.74 -7.14 4.94
C ALA A 52 -12.50 -6.53 5.61
N SER A 53 -11.84 -7.29 6.49
CA SER A 53 -10.60 -6.85 7.15
C SER A 53 -9.48 -6.60 6.14
N ARG A 54 -9.35 -7.46 5.12
CA ARG A 54 -8.38 -7.30 4.04
C ARG A 54 -8.61 -5.99 3.26
N GLU A 55 -9.86 -5.65 2.93
CA GLU A 55 -10.16 -4.41 2.20
C GLU A 55 -9.75 -3.16 3.00
N VAL A 56 -9.99 -3.14 4.31
CA VAL A 56 -9.56 -2.05 5.19
C VAL A 56 -8.03 -1.92 5.20
N ILE A 57 -7.33 -3.05 5.35
CA ILE A 57 -5.87 -3.08 5.34
C ILE A 57 -5.31 -2.58 3.99
N GLU A 58 -5.85 -3.06 2.87
CA GLU A 58 -5.42 -2.64 1.53
C GLU A 58 -5.61 -1.14 1.31
N ARG A 59 -6.69 -0.54 1.82
CA ARG A 59 -6.88 0.92 1.77
C ARG A 59 -5.80 1.66 2.57
N LYS A 60 -5.45 1.16 3.75
CA LYS A 60 -4.42 1.76 4.62
C LYS A 60 -3.02 1.63 4.02
N VAL A 61 -2.70 0.48 3.44
CA VAL A 61 -1.42 0.28 2.72
C VAL A 61 -1.28 1.27 1.57
N LYS A 62 -2.33 1.45 0.75
CA LYS A 62 -2.32 2.44 -0.35
C LYS A 62 -2.14 3.88 0.13
N GLU A 63 -2.62 4.20 1.34
CA GLU A 63 -2.44 5.52 1.97
C GLU A 63 -0.97 5.75 2.35
N ILE A 64 -0.35 4.76 3.00
CA ILE A 64 1.08 4.79 3.38
C ILE A 64 1.95 4.87 2.12
N GLU A 65 1.70 4.06 1.10
CA GLU A 65 2.46 4.09 -0.16
C GLU A 65 2.41 5.45 -0.86
N ARG A 66 1.28 6.18 -0.74
CA ARG A 66 1.20 7.56 -1.26
C ARG A 66 2.13 8.48 -0.50
N LEU A 67 2.14 8.40 0.83
CA LEU A 67 3.01 9.22 1.67
C LEU A 67 4.49 8.92 1.40
N ASP A 68 4.87 7.64 1.28
CA ASP A 68 6.25 7.25 0.98
C ASP A 68 6.73 7.80 -0.37
N ARG A 69 5.87 7.80 -1.39
CA ARG A 69 6.21 8.42 -2.68
C ARG A 69 6.46 9.91 -2.57
N VAL A 70 5.73 10.62 -1.72
CA VAL A 70 5.96 12.04 -1.45
C VAL A 70 7.31 12.23 -0.78
N TRP A 71 7.64 11.41 0.23
CA TRP A 71 8.91 11.50 0.91
C TRP A 71 10.10 11.20 0.00
N MET A 72 10.05 10.14 -0.81
CA MET A 72 11.11 9.81 -1.76
C MET A 72 11.39 10.96 -2.74
N LEU A 73 10.33 11.66 -3.16
CA LEU A 73 10.42 12.78 -4.07
C LEU A 73 11.04 14.02 -3.39
N ILE A 74 10.62 14.34 -2.17
CA ILE A 74 11.20 15.42 -1.37
C ILE A 74 12.67 15.13 -1.07
N GLU A 75 12.98 13.92 -0.60
CA GLU A 75 14.35 13.48 -0.35
C GLU A 75 15.21 13.58 -1.62
N GLY A 76 14.67 13.13 -2.75
CA GLY A 76 15.33 13.26 -4.05
C GLY A 76 15.63 14.70 -4.42
N ASP A 77 14.72 15.64 -4.15
CA ASP A 77 15.00 17.07 -4.37
C ASP A 77 16.09 17.59 -3.44
N MET A 78 16.02 17.28 -2.14
CA MET A 78 16.99 17.74 -1.15
C MET A 78 18.41 17.21 -1.43
N ARG A 79 18.52 15.94 -1.82
CA ARG A 79 19.82 15.31 -2.15
C ARG A 79 20.49 15.90 -3.38
N HIS A 80 19.70 16.43 -4.32
CA HIS A 80 20.21 16.99 -5.56
C HIS A 80 20.28 18.52 -5.53
N VAL A 81 20.15 19.15 -4.36
CA VAL A 81 20.32 20.61 -4.22
C VAL A 81 21.71 21.01 -4.71
N VAL A 82 21.74 22.06 -5.53
CA VAL A 82 22.97 22.66 -6.03
C VAL A 82 23.11 24.09 -5.55
N GLY A 83 24.33 24.64 -5.67
CA GLY A 83 24.64 26.00 -5.25
C GLY A 83 23.85 27.08 -6.00
N ALA A 84 23.92 28.31 -5.49
CA ALA A 84 23.28 29.46 -6.11
C ALA A 84 23.75 29.64 -7.56
N SER A 85 22.84 30.07 -8.44
CA SER A 85 23.11 30.22 -9.87
C SER A 85 22.83 31.64 -10.33
N ARG A 86 23.52 32.11 -11.37
CA ARG A 86 23.19 33.39 -12.00
C ARG A 86 21.92 33.24 -12.83
N LYS A 87 21.13 34.32 -12.94
CA LYS A 87 19.97 34.31 -13.85
C LYS A 87 20.41 34.05 -15.29
N PRO A 88 19.64 33.29 -16.09
CA PRO A 88 19.92 33.06 -17.51
C PRO A 88 20.03 34.35 -18.33
N SER A 89 19.30 35.40 -17.94
CA SER A 89 19.36 36.73 -18.55
C SER A 89 20.70 37.46 -18.34
N GLY A 90 21.56 36.97 -17.45
CA GLY A 90 22.84 37.61 -17.09
C GLY A 90 22.70 38.91 -16.28
N ARG A 91 21.47 39.35 -15.97
CA ARG A 91 21.18 40.61 -15.28
C ARG A 91 20.25 40.38 -14.08
N GLY A 92 20.55 41.07 -12.98
CA GLY A 92 19.81 40.96 -11.71
C GLY A 92 20.52 40.07 -10.70
N ASP A 93 19.88 39.91 -9.54
CA ASP A 93 20.45 39.15 -8.43
C ASP A 93 20.57 37.65 -8.74
N PRO A 94 21.59 36.96 -8.20
CA PRO A 94 21.70 35.51 -8.29
C PRO A 94 20.46 34.83 -7.73
N ILE A 95 20.11 33.70 -8.33
CA ILE A 95 19.07 32.82 -7.81
C ILE A 95 19.68 32.04 -6.64
N PRO A 96 19.15 32.19 -5.41
CA PRO A 96 19.65 31.46 -4.26
C PRO A 96 19.48 29.95 -4.44
N ALA A 97 20.39 29.16 -3.84
CA ALA A 97 20.32 27.69 -3.86
C ALA A 97 19.02 27.16 -3.23
N MET A 98 18.59 27.83 -2.16
CA MET A 98 17.39 27.50 -1.40
C MET A 98 16.84 28.78 -0.77
N THR A 99 15.53 28.89 -0.69
CA THR A 99 14.83 29.96 0.03
C THR A 99 13.69 29.35 0.81
N MET A 100 13.54 29.76 2.06
CA MET A 100 12.47 29.35 2.94
C MET A 100 11.76 30.60 3.44
N ASP A 101 10.47 30.72 3.14
CA ASP A 101 9.65 31.83 3.58
C ASP A 101 8.21 31.38 3.83
N ALA A 102 7.84 31.20 5.09
CA ALA A 102 6.51 30.72 5.46
C ALA A 102 5.37 31.67 5.05
N GLY A 103 5.67 32.94 4.74
CA GLY A 103 4.67 33.93 4.31
C GLY A 103 4.48 34.02 2.79
N ASP A 104 5.32 33.36 2.00
CA ASP A 104 5.24 33.38 0.53
C ASP A 104 4.36 32.25 -0.01
N THR A 105 3.92 32.40 -1.26
CA THR A 105 3.19 31.35 -2.00
C THR A 105 3.97 30.03 -2.00
N TYR A 106 5.30 30.11 -2.11
CA TYR A 106 6.19 28.97 -2.01
C TYR A 106 6.99 29.03 -0.72
N TRP A 107 6.59 28.23 0.27
CA TRP A 107 7.27 28.19 1.57
C TRP A 107 8.68 27.61 1.53
N LEU A 108 8.99 26.84 0.48
CA LEU A 108 10.33 26.38 0.16
C LEU A 108 10.55 26.41 -1.34
N THR A 109 11.61 27.06 -1.77
CA THR A 109 12.14 26.92 -3.13
C THR A 109 13.59 26.46 -3.08
N LEU A 110 14.01 25.68 -4.07
CA LEU A 110 15.38 25.21 -4.19
C LEU A 110 15.78 25.04 -5.65
N LEU A 111 17.08 25.10 -5.89
CA LEU A 111 17.71 24.74 -7.14
C LEU A 111 18.28 23.33 -7.00
N ARG A 112 17.96 22.46 -7.96
CA ARG A 112 18.51 21.11 -8.01
C ARG A 112 19.07 20.78 -9.38
N GLY A 113 20.01 19.84 -9.39
CA GLY A 113 20.43 19.16 -10.61
C GLY A 113 19.24 18.47 -11.28
N GLY A 114 19.20 18.60 -12.61
CA GLY A 114 18.26 17.96 -13.51
C GLY A 114 18.55 16.47 -13.68
N TYR A 115 17.99 15.86 -14.71
CA TYR A 115 18.27 14.48 -15.04
C TYR A 115 19.71 14.34 -15.55
N ALA A 116 20.33 13.18 -15.26
CA ALA A 116 21.65 12.84 -15.78
C ALA A 116 21.73 13.15 -17.28
N ASN A 117 22.78 13.86 -17.69
CA ASN A 117 23.09 14.19 -19.08
C ASN A 117 24.19 13.25 -19.59
N PRO A 118 23.83 12.03 -20.03
CA PRO A 118 24.81 11.06 -20.53
C PRO A 118 25.58 11.55 -21.77
N LEU A 119 25.13 12.66 -22.39
CA LEU A 119 25.70 13.20 -23.63
C LEU A 119 26.53 14.48 -23.41
N ASN A 120 26.65 14.97 -22.17
CA ASN A 120 27.48 16.12 -21.76
C ASN A 120 27.30 17.40 -22.61
N LEU A 121 26.10 17.62 -23.17
CA LEU A 121 25.78 18.78 -24.01
C LEU A 121 25.60 20.05 -23.15
N PRO A 122 25.88 21.26 -23.69
CA PRO A 122 25.80 22.53 -22.95
C PRO A 122 24.36 23.03 -22.75
N ARG A 123 23.50 22.23 -22.12
CA ARG A 123 22.23 22.69 -21.53
C ARG A 123 22.43 22.88 -20.03
N SER A 124 21.83 23.92 -19.48
CA SER A 124 21.78 24.08 -18.02
C SER A 124 20.83 23.01 -17.46
N GLU A 125 21.40 21.96 -16.88
CA GLU A 125 20.71 20.89 -16.14
C GLU A 125 20.16 21.38 -14.81
N LEU A 126 19.62 22.59 -14.75
CA LEU A 126 19.20 23.22 -13.51
C LEU A 126 17.68 23.30 -13.49
N ILE A 127 17.08 22.75 -12.45
CA ILE A 127 15.64 22.80 -12.23
C ILE A 127 15.40 23.58 -10.95
N ARG A 128 14.50 24.57 -11.03
CA ARG A 128 13.96 25.19 -9.84
C ARG A 128 12.76 24.38 -9.39
N VAL A 129 12.68 24.09 -8.10
CA VAL A 129 11.54 23.44 -7.47
C VAL A 129 10.98 24.35 -6.41
N GLY A 130 9.65 24.41 -6.33
CA GLY A 130 8.91 25.17 -5.35
C GLY A 130 7.86 24.29 -4.71
N TYR A 131 7.76 24.35 -3.40
CA TYR A 131 6.76 23.67 -2.62
C TYR A 131 5.76 24.68 -2.06
N ARG A 132 4.47 24.37 -2.23
CA ARG A 132 3.38 25.22 -1.76
C ARG A 132 2.24 24.38 -1.19
N LEU A 133 1.51 24.96 -0.25
CA LEU A 133 0.30 24.38 0.31
C LEU A 133 -0.88 25.22 -0.16
N GLU A 134 -1.81 24.61 -0.89
CA GLU A 134 -3.02 25.27 -1.40
C GLU A 134 -4.18 24.29 -1.28
N ASP A 135 -5.32 24.74 -0.75
CA ASP A 135 -6.53 23.93 -0.56
C ASP A 135 -6.25 22.57 0.11
N GLU A 136 -5.55 22.60 1.25
CA GLU A 136 -5.10 21.42 2.02
C GLU A 136 -4.32 20.39 1.18
N THR A 137 -3.74 20.84 0.07
CA THR A 137 -3.04 19.99 -0.87
C THR A 137 -1.60 20.46 -0.98
N LEU A 138 -0.68 19.55 -0.73
CA LEU A 138 0.74 19.81 -0.95
C LEU A 138 1.06 19.68 -2.44
N TRP A 139 1.60 20.74 -3.01
CA TRP A 139 2.04 20.82 -4.39
C TRP A 139 3.55 20.96 -4.49
N ARG A 140 4.08 20.40 -5.55
CA ARG A 140 5.43 20.63 -6.04
C ARG A 140 5.36 21.17 -7.45
N ASP A 141 5.87 22.36 -7.61
CA ASP A 141 5.98 23.02 -8.90
C ASP A 141 7.44 23.01 -9.34
N SER A 142 7.69 22.81 -10.64
CA SER A 142 9.04 22.80 -11.17
C SER A 142 9.17 23.61 -12.45
N TRP A 143 10.27 24.35 -12.55
CA TRP A 143 10.61 25.20 -13.70
C TRP A 143 11.93 24.77 -14.31
N THR A 144 11.93 24.59 -15.63
CA THR A 144 13.14 24.43 -16.43
C THR A 144 13.82 25.76 -16.70
N ASP A 145 13.05 26.85 -16.82
CA ASP A 145 13.59 28.21 -16.79
C ASP A 145 13.67 28.69 -15.35
N VAL A 146 14.82 28.46 -14.73
CA VAL A 146 15.09 28.81 -13.33
C VAL A 146 14.96 30.31 -13.04
N GLY A 147 15.12 31.16 -14.07
CA GLY A 147 15.09 32.61 -13.96
C GLY A 147 13.69 33.20 -13.91
N ASN A 148 12.68 32.44 -14.36
CA ASN A 148 11.30 32.86 -14.45
C ASN A 148 10.36 31.92 -13.64
N PRO A 149 10.14 32.20 -12.34
CA PRO A 149 9.30 31.37 -11.47
C PRO A 149 7.80 31.67 -11.65
N ASP A 150 7.33 31.89 -12.88
CA ASP A 150 5.91 32.09 -13.15
C ASP A 150 5.15 30.78 -12.94
N ILE A 151 4.15 30.80 -12.05
CA ILE A 151 3.34 29.63 -11.70
C ILE A 151 2.58 29.04 -12.91
N GLU A 152 2.28 29.85 -13.93
CA GLU A 152 1.63 29.37 -15.15
C GLU A 152 2.57 28.53 -16.01
N LEU A 153 3.86 28.84 -15.98
CA LEU A 153 4.90 28.12 -16.70
C LEU A 153 5.41 26.88 -15.93
N ALA A 154 4.99 26.73 -14.67
CA ALA A 154 5.42 25.64 -13.83
C ALA A 154 4.80 24.31 -14.24
N LYS A 155 5.60 23.24 -14.21
CA LYS A 155 5.06 21.88 -14.18
C LYS A 155 4.54 21.59 -12.78
N LYS A 156 3.20 21.64 -12.63
CA LYS A 156 2.50 21.43 -11.36
C LYS A 156 2.34 19.95 -11.06
N GLN A 157 2.76 19.52 -9.88
CA GLN A 157 2.64 18.15 -9.40
C GLN A 157 1.93 18.12 -8.05
N LYS A 158 0.77 17.48 -8.02
CA LYS A 158 0.05 17.20 -6.77
C LYS A 158 0.74 16.09 -6.02
N LEU A 159 1.14 16.33 -4.76
CA LEU A 159 1.82 15.34 -3.94
C LEU A 159 0.82 14.55 -3.10
N ILE A 160 0.11 15.24 -2.21
CA ILE A 160 -0.81 14.63 -1.26
C ILE A 160 -1.87 15.65 -0.81
N LYS A 161 -3.07 15.18 -0.48
CA LYS A 161 -4.18 15.97 0.07
C LYS A 161 -4.31 15.75 1.58
N GLY A 162 -5.04 16.63 2.26
CA GLY A 162 -5.27 16.56 3.70
C GLY A 162 -4.09 17.05 4.53
N VAL A 163 -3.28 17.95 3.95
CA VAL A 163 -2.15 18.58 4.65
C VAL A 163 -2.66 19.85 5.30
N THR A 164 -2.66 19.88 6.63
CA THR A 164 -3.12 21.03 7.41
C THR A 164 -2.01 22.05 7.65
N GLU A 165 -0.78 21.58 7.84
CA GLU A 165 0.36 22.41 8.17
C GLU A 165 1.66 21.81 7.62
N VAL A 166 2.60 22.67 7.23
CA VAL A 166 3.97 22.29 6.90
C VAL A 166 4.94 23.18 7.66
N MET A 167 5.87 22.55 8.38
CA MET A 167 6.97 23.23 9.06
C MET A 167 8.30 22.71 8.53
N VAL A 168 9.17 23.63 8.13
CA VAL A 168 10.54 23.30 7.72
C VAL A 168 11.52 24.13 8.53
N ARG A 169 12.61 23.48 8.95
CA ARG A 169 13.69 24.09 9.72
C ARG A 169 15.03 23.80 9.05
N ALA A 170 15.79 24.84 8.77
CA ALA A 170 17.18 24.71 8.35
C ALA A 170 18.08 24.63 9.59
N MET A 171 19.10 23.77 9.52
CA MET A 171 20.14 23.71 10.54
C MET A 171 21.17 24.81 10.25
N PRO A 172 21.62 25.58 11.26
CA PRO A 172 22.71 26.52 11.09
C PRO A 172 23.99 25.75 10.73
N ARG A 173 24.85 26.36 9.91
CA ARG A 173 26.14 25.77 9.55
C ARG A 173 27.00 25.72 10.82
N LEU A 174 27.27 24.52 11.32
CA LEU A 174 28.28 24.31 12.37
C LEU A 174 29.64 24.69 11.75
N GLY A 175 30.31 25.67 12.36
CA GLY A 175 31.59 26.20 11.92
C GLY A 175 32.74 25.22 12.08
#